data_AF-A7SE02-F1
#
_entry.id   AF-A7SE02-F1
#
_cell.length_a   1.000
_cell.length_b   1.000
_cell.length_c   1.000
_cell.angle_alpha   90.00
_cell.angle_beta   90.00
_cell.angle_gamma   90.00
#
_symmetry.space_group_name_H-M   'P 1'
#
loop_
_entity.id
_entity.type
_entity.pdbx_description
1 polymer ?
#
loop_
_entity_poly.entity_id
_entity_poly.type
_entity_poly.pdbx_seq_one_letter_code
_entity_poly.pdbx_strand_id
1 'polypeptide(L)'
;IFFTGYGNITPQTPTGRALTILYCLVGLPLSALATKSGGDVVIHLVRMFVTFIFRLVFRTPVSRHPLRRCLLIGVVLVTVFLCIMAVVGMHLDNWIFLDSFYAWFIAFTTIGFGDFI
;
A
#
# COMPACT_ATOMS: atom_id res chain seq x y z
N ILE A 1 -0.62 4.18 -3.80
CA ILE A 1 -0.88 5.37 -2.96
C ILE A 1 -0.81 6.67 -3.77
N PHE A 2 0.21 6.90 -4.60
CA PHE A 2 0.38 8.18 -5.33
C PHE A 2 -0.55 8.42 -6.53
N PHE A 3 -1.54 7.55 -6.77
CA PHE A 3 -2.40 7.60 -7.96
C PHE A 3 -3.89 7.76 -7.65
N THR A 4 -4.28 7.79 -6.37
CA THR A 4 -5.69 7.70 -5.96
C THR A 4 -6.56 8.83 -6.49
N GLY A 5 -5.99 9.98 -6.85
CA GLY A 5 -6.69 11.01 -7.62
C GLY A 5 -8.11 11.30 -7.11
N TYR A 6 -8.27 11.52 -5.80
CA TYR A 6 -9.56 11.56 -5.08
C TYR A 6 -10.63 12.48 -5.66
N GLY A 7 -10.28 13.39 -6.58
CA GLY A 7 -11.26 14.21 -7.30
C GLY A 7 -11.91 15.33 -6.47
N ASN A 8 -11.75 15.33 -5.14
CA ASN A 8 -12.29 16.37 -4.27
C ASN A 8 -11.69 17.77 -4.55
N ILE A 9 -10.44 17.82 -5.02
CA ILE A 9 -9.78 19.07 -5.46
C ILE A 9 -9.21 18.84 -6.85
N THR A 10 -9.67 19.64 -7.83
CA THR A 10 -9.30 19.49 -9.25
C THR A 10 -8.97 20.84 -9.91
N PRO A 11 -8.04 20.87 -10.88
CA PRO A 11 -7.66 22.10 -11.58
C PRO A 11 -8.80 22.59 -12.50
N GLN A 12 -9.28 23.80 -12.23
CA GLN A 12 -10.37 24.42 -13.00
C GLN A 12 -9.88 25.24 -14.19
N THR A 13 -8.62 25.70 -14.18
CA THR A 13 -8.07 26.53 -15.26
C THR A 13 -7.47 25.67 -16.39
N PRO A 14 -7.54 26.13 -17.66
CA PRO A 14 -6.93 25.43 -18.79
C PRO A 14 -5.42 25.20 -18.61
N THR A 15 -4.70 26.22 -18.13
CA THR A 15 -3.27 26.13 -17.83
C THR A 15 -2.99 25.12 -16.71
N GLY A 16 -3.80 25.12 -15.64
CA GLY A 16 -3.67 24.15 -14.56
C GLY A 16 -3.82 22.71 -15.06
N ARG A 17 -4.84 22.44 -15.89
CA ARG A 17 -5.05 21.12 -16.51
C ARG A 17 -3.88 20.69 -17.38
N ALA A 18 -3.33 21.58 -18.19
CA ALA A 18 -2.16 21.28 -19.03
C ALA A 18 -0.91 20.93 -18.20
N LEU A 19 -0.65 21.68 -17.12
CA LEU A 19 0.45 21.39 -16.20
C LEU A 19 0.26 20.05 -15.47
N THR A 20 -0.96 19.72 -15.05
CA THR A 20 -1.27 18.43 -14.43
C THR A 20 -0.99 17.26 -15.38
N ILE A 21 -1.32 17.38 -16.67
CA ILE A 21 -1.01 16.34 -17.66
C ILE A 21 0.50 16.09 -17.74
N LEU A 22 1.31 17.15 -17.86
CA LEU A 22 2.78 17.03 -17.90
C LEU A 22 3.36 16.42 -16.62
N TYR A 23 2.83 16.84 -15.46
CA TYR A 23 3.22 16.27 -14.17
C TYR A 23 2.90 14.77 -14.08
N CYS A 24 1.70 14.35 -14.48
CA CYS A 24 1.30 12.95 -14.46
C CYS A 24 2.14 12.08 -15.43
N LEU A 25 2.49 12.59 -16.60
CA LEU A 25 3.31 11.85 -17.57
C LEU A 25 4.67 11.44 -17.00
N VAL A 26 5.28 12.28 -16.17
CA VAL A 26 6.57 11.98 -15.52
C VAL A 26 6.38 11.30 -14.16
N GLY A 27 5.39 11.73 -13.38
CA GLY A 27 5.12 11.22 -12.05
C GLY A 27 4.66 9.76 -12.04
N LEU A 28 3.72 9.39 -12.92
CA LEU A 28 3.19 8.02 -13.00
C LEU A 28 4.29 6.95 -13.20
N PRO A 29 5.20 7.05 -14.19
CA PRO A 29 6.25 6.06 -14.37
C PRO A 29 7.26 6.06 -13.21
N LEU A 30 7.63 7.23 -12.68
CA LEU A 30 8.54 7.33 -11.54
C LEU A 30 7.96 6.66 -10.29
N SER A 31 6.69 6.93 -9.98
CA SER A 31 5.99 6.31 -8.85
C SER A 31 5.80 4.80 -9.05
N ALA A 32 5.60 4.32 -10.29
CA ALA A 32 5.56 2.89 -10.59
C ALA A 32 6.92 2.23 -10.35
N LEU A 33 8.02 2.86 -10.77
CA LEU A 33 9.39 2.39 -10.51
C LEU A 33 9.72 2.41 -9.02
N ALA A 34 9.33 3.47 -8.31
CA ALA A 34 9.51 3.57 -6.86
C ALA A 34 8.74 2.47 -6.12
N THR A 35 7.52 2.15 -6.57
CA THR A 35 6.71 1.05 -6.00
C THR A 35 7.36 -0.30 -6.25
N LYS A 36 7.91 -0.53 -7.45
CA LYS A 36 8.68 -1.74 -7.76
C LYS A 36 9.90 -1.88 -6.85
N SER A 37 10.73 -0.84 -6.75
CA SER A 37 11.93 -0.81 -5.92
C SER A 37 11.60 -0.98 -4.43
N GLY A 38 10.60 -0.25 -3.94
CA GLY A 38 10.12 -0.38 -2.57
C GLY A 38 9.56 -1.78 -2.27
N GLY A 39 8.84 -2.38 -3.22
CA GLY A 39 8.36 -3.76 -3.12
C GLY A 39 9.48 -4.78 -2.99
N ASP A 40 10.56 -4.62 -3.76
CA ASP A 40 11.74 -5.48 -3.67
C ASP A 40 12.44 -5.36 -2.28
N VAL A 41 12.50 -4.14 -1.72
CA VAL A 41 12.98 -3.92 -0.35
C VAL A 41 12.08 -4.61 0.68
N VAL A 42 10.76 -4.48 0.57
CA VAL A 42 9.80 -5.15 1.48
C VAL A 42 9.96 -6.66 1.41
N ILE A 43 10.07 -7.25 0.22
CA ILE A 43 10.30 -8.69 0.06
C ILE A 43 11.63 -9.11 0.71
N HIS A 44 12.68 -8.31 0.56
CA HIS A 44 13.97 -8.57 1.21
C HIS A 44 13.85 -8.55 2.74
N LEU A 45 13.16 -7.54 3.30
CA LEU A 45 12.90 -7.43 4.73
C LEU A 45 12.08 -8.60 5.28
N VAL A 46 11.02 -9.00 4.58
CA VAL A 46 10.20 -10.17 4.96
C VAL A 46 11.04 -11.44 4.94
N ARG A 47 11.86 -11.65 3.90
CA ARG A 47 12.76 -12.81 3.83
C ARG A 47 13.78 -12.82 4.95
N MET A 48 14.36 -11.65 5.26
CA MET A 48 15.28 -11.48 6.38
C MET A 48 14.60 -11.83 7.71
N PHE A 49 13.41 -11.29 7.96
CA PHE A 49 12.66 -11.51 9.18
C PHE A 49 12.22 -12.98 9.35
N VAL A 50 11.67 -13.60 8.30
CA VAL A 50 11.30 -15.02 8.30
C VAL A 50 12.52 -15.89 8.57
N THR A 51 13.63 -15.61 7.90
CA THR A 51 14.89 -16.37 8.10
C THR A 51 15.42 -16.20 9.52
N PHE A 52 15.33 -14.98 10.07
CA PHE A 52 15.74 -14.69 11.44
C PHE A 52 14.92 -15.49 12.46
N ILE A 53 13.59 -15.45 12.36
CA ILE A 53 12.68 -16.21 13.24
C ILE A 53 12.87 -17.71 13.08
N PHE A 54 12.96 -18.23 11.85
CA PHE A 54 13.18 -19.67 11.61
C PHE A 54 14.53 -20.16 12.16
N ARG A 55 15.59 -19.35 12.06
CA ARG A 55 16.88 -19.67 12.66
C ARG A 55 16.82 -19.66 14.18
N LEU A 56 16.12 -18.70 14.77
CA LEU A 56 15.99 -18.56 16.22
C LEU A 56 15.17 -19.70 16.83
N VAL A 57 14.06 -20.08 16.19
CA VAL A 57 13.09 -21.04 16.75
C VAL A 57 13.34 -22.47 16.27
N PHE A 58 13.60 -22.70 14.98
CA PHE A 58 13.50 -24.04 14.38
C PHE A 58 14.82 -24.64 13.88
N ARG A 59 15.95 -23.91 13.88
CA ARG A 59 17.28 -24.38 13.41
C ARG A 59 17.29 -25.13 12.04
N THR A 60 16.25 -24.98 11.22
CA THR A 60 16.13 -25.65 9.91
C THR A 60 16.19 -24.65 8.75
N PRO A 61 16.72 -25.04 7.58
CA PRO A 61 16.70 -24.21 6.39
C PRO A 61 15.28 -24.04 5.81
N VAL A 62 14.95 -22.82 5.35
CA VAL A 62 13.64 -22.46 4.78
C VAL A 62 13.42 -23.18 3.43
N SER A 63 12.25 -23.84 3.25
CA SER A 63 11.99 -24.74 2.10
C SER A 63 11.56 -24.06 0.78
N ARG A 64 11.70 -24.81 -0.34
CA ARG A 64 11.75 -24.41 -1.76
C ARG A 64 10.43 -24.05 -2.49
N HIS A 65 9.33 -23.75 -1.80
CA HIS A 65 8.11 -23.22 -2.46
C HIS A 65 7.98 -21.71 -2.25
N PRO A 66 8.80 -20.87 -2.93
CA PRO A 66 8.94 -19.46 -2.60
C PRO A 66 7.69 -18.65 -2.94
N LEU A 67 7.06 -18.90 -4.09
CA LEU A 67 6.02 -18.00 -4.61
C LEU A 67 4.72 -18.04 -3.79
N ARG A 68 4.14 -19.23 -3.56
CA ARG A 68 2.87 -19.38 -2.82
C ARG A 68 2.98 -18.91 -1.36
N ARG A 69 4.11 -19.17 -0.70
CA ARG A 69 4.35 -18.72 0.69
C ARG A 69 4.57 -17.22 0.76
N CYS A 70 5.34 -16.64 -0.16
CA CYS A 70 5.49 -15.19 -0.24
C CYS A 70 4.14 -14.49 -0.52
N LEU A 71 3.30 -15.06 -1.38
CA LEU A 71 1.95 -14.55 -1.64
C LEU A 71 1.07 -14.60 -0.38
N LEU A 72 1.00 -15.76 0.29
CA LEU A 72 0.22 -15.92 1.53
C LEU A 72 0.69 -14.95 2.62
N ILE A 73 2.00 -14.87 2.86
CA ILE A 73 2.58 -13.95 3.86
C ILE A 73 2.27 -12.49 3.47
N GLY A 74 2.38 -12.15 2.19
CA GLY A 74 2.05 -10.82 1.68
C GLY A 74 0.59 -10.45 1.93
N VAL A 75 -0.35 -11.35 1.62
CA VAL A 75 -1.79 -11.13 1.87
C VAL A 75 -2.05 -10.92 3.36
N VAL A 76 -1.51 -11.79 4.22
CA VAL A 76 -1.67 -11.66 5.68
C VAL A 76 -1.12 -10.33 6.19
N LEU A 77 0.08 -9.92 5.73
CA LEU A 77 0.69 -8.66 6.12
C LEU A 77 -0.15 -7.45 5.70
N VAL A 78 -0.67 -7.45 4.47
CA VAL A 78 -1.55 -6.38 3.97
C VAL A 78 -2.83 -6.32 4.79
N THR A 79 -3.47 -7.47 5.09
CA THR A 79 -4.70 -7.50 5.90
C THR A 79 -4.46 -6.96 7.31
N VAL A 80 -3.38 -7.39 7.99
CA VAL A 80 -3.03 -6.90 9.33
C VAL A 80 -2.77 -5.39 9.31
N PHE A 81 -2.02 -4.92 8.31
CA PHE A 81 -1.74 -3.50 8.14
C PHE A 81 -3.02 -2.66 7.95
N LEU A 82 -3.96 -3.12 7.12
CA LEU A 82 -5.25 -2.45 6.94
C LEU A 82 -6.09 -2.44 8.23
N CYS A 83 -6.10 -3.53 9.01
CA CYS A 83 -6.78 -3.56 10.29
C CYS A 83 -6.18 -2.57 11.30
N ILE A 84 -4.85 -2.45 11.35
CA ILE A 84 -4.16 -1.47 12.20
C ILE A 84 -4.58 -0.05 11.80
N MET A 85 -4.53 0.25 10.50
CA MET A 85 -4.93 1.57 9.98
C MET A 85 -6.41 1.87 10.23
N ALA A 86 -7.27 0.85 10.17
CA ALA A 86 -8.69 1.00 10.51
C ALA A 86 -8.86 1.40 11.99
N VAL A 87 -8.16 0.74 12.92
CA VAL A 87 -8.20 1.11 14.35
C VAL A 87 -7.67 2.53 14.55
N VAL A 88 -6.59 2.92 13.87
CA VAL A 88 -6.08 4.30 13.91
C VAL A 88 -7.14 5.30 13.42
N GLY A 89 -7.80 5.01 12.29
CA GLY A 89 -8.87 5.85 11.75
C GLY A 89 -10.08 5.99 12.68
N MET A 90 -10.43 4.93 13.43
CA MET A 90 -11.47 5.03 14.45
C MET A 90 -11.12 6.02 15.57
N HIS A 91 -9.85 6.09 15.96
CA HIS A 91 -9.39 6.96 17.04
C HIS A 91 -9.15 8.40 16.61
N LEU A 92 -8.69 8.61 15.37
CA LEU A 92 -8.39 9.95 14.87
C LEU A 92 -9.62 10.63 14.26
N ASP A 93 -10.38 9.90 13.45
CA ASP A 93 -11.44 10.47 12.60
C ASP A 93 -12.85 10.16 13.13
N ASN A 94 -12.95 9.42 14.24
CA ASN A 94 -14.20 8.97 14.86
C ASN A 94 -15.10 8.14 13.91
N TRP A 95 -14.51 7.54 12.89
CA TRP A 95 -15.19 6.62 11.99
C TRP A 95 -15.47 5.28 12.66
N ILE A 96 -16.48 4.55 12.18
CA ILE A 96 -16.64 3.14 12.57
C ILE A 96 -15.58 2.28 11.88
N PHE A 97 -15.25 1.12 12.46
CA PHE A 97 -14.20 0.23 11.93
C PHE A 97 -14.37 -0.07 10.43
N LEU A 98 -15.61 -0.31 9.98
CA LEU A 98 -15.90 -0.64 8.59
C LEU A 98 -15.55 0.52 7.65
N ASP A 99 -15.92 1.74 8.01
CA ASP A 99 -15.67 2.95 7.22
C ASP A 99 -14.17 3.24 7.16
N SER A 100 -13.45 3.11 8.28
CA SER A 100 -11.99 3.26 8.30
C SER A 100 -11.31 2.19 7.46
N PHE A 101 -11.72 0.92 7.59
CA PHE A 101 -11.16 -0.16 6.79
C PHE A 101 -11.42 0.07 5.29
N TYR A 102 -12.64 0.47 4.94
CA TYR A 102 -13.03 0.81 3.58
C TYR A 102 -12.18 1.97 3.02
N ALA A 103 -12.05 3.07 3.77
CA ALA A 103 -11.26 4.23 3.37
C ALA A 103 -9.80 3.84 3.06
N TRP A 104 -9.15 3.09 3.96
CA TRP A 104 -7.78 2.63 3.74
C TRP A 104 -7.69 1.62 2.60
N PHE A 105 -8.65 0.69 2.47
CA PHE A 105 -8.67 -0.26 1.36
C PHE A 105 -8.74 0.46 0.00
N ILE A 106 -9.66 1.40 -0.16
CA ILE A 106 -9.82 2.22 -1.38
C ILE A 106 -8.58 3.10 -1.64
N ALA A 107 -7.95 3.62 -0.58
CA ALA A 107 -6.71 4.40 -0.68
C ALA A 107 -5.51 3.57 -1.17
N PHE A 108 -5.30 2.38 -0.59
CA PHE A 108 -4.16 1.54 -0.94
C PHE A 108 -4.32 0.81 -2.28
N THR A 109 -5.57 0.46 -2.65
CA THR A 109 -5.89 -0.10 -3.98
C THR A 109 -5.87 0.92 -5.11
N THR A 110 -5.61 2.19 -4.81
CA THR A 110 -5.55 3.30 -5.77
C THR A 110 -6.88 3.59 -6.48
N ILE A 111 -8.01 3.12 -5.94
CA ILE A 111 -9.34 3.44 -6.47
C ILE A 111 -9.70 4.89 -6.14
N GLY A 112 -9.53 5.28 -4.88
CA GLY A 112 -9.60 6.67 -4.43
C GLY A 112 -10.90 7.39 -4.74
N PHE A 113 -12.05 6.89 -4.29
CA PHE A 113 -13.34 7.56 -4.50
C PHE A 113 -13.43 8.97 -3.89
N GLY A 114 -12.73 9.22 -2.79
CA GLY A 114 -12.68 10.55 -2.15
C GLY A 114 -13.92 10.85 -1.30
N ASP A 115 -14.71 9.83 -0.99
CA ASP A 115 -15.82 9.84 -0.05
C ASP A 115 -15.36 9.88 1.41
N PHE A 116 -14.20 9.30 1.70
CA PHE A 116 -13.49 9.41 2.99
C PHE A 116 -12.07 9.96 2.74
N ILE A 117 -11.69 11.03 3.44
CA ILE A 117 -10.43 11.77 3.25
C ILE A 117 -9.80 12.03 4.61
#